data_AF-A0A1W0WE39-F1
#
_entry.id   AF-A0A1W0WE39-F1
#
_cell.length_a   1.000
_cell.length_b   1.000
_cell.length_c   1.000
_cell.angle_alpha   90.00
_cell.angle_beta   90.00
_cell.angle_gamma   90.00
#
_symmetry.space_group_name_H-M   'P 1'
#
loop_
_entity.id
_entity.type
_entity.pdbx_description
1 polymer ?
#
loop_
_entity_poly.entity_id
_entity_poly.type
_entity_poly.pdbx_seq_one_letter_code
_entity_poly.pdbx_strand_id
1 'polypeptide(L)'
;MAHWIVGVSSLTLMFAGAVPYIPQYRTIKQTQNAEGFSTYVCLVLLVANILRIIFWFGRPFELPLLAQSFIMIGVMLGMLYSVVTVRCRNTTSVGARKRNFRDFCVTDFWQWTDFRSYVEFLMWFTGFCATLLLVFGRNTAFVETIGCLAVFTEAMLGMPQFYHNFRSQSTAGMSVAMVAMWTSGDLFETIYFIVRDVPAQFAICGLLQVSVELAILLQVILYDVSPVRVVKESCPNECRQEELQRLTVSCSDSTFFVESGILHLLNKILTV
;
A
#
# COMPACT_ATOMS: atom_id res chain seq x y z
N MET A 1 -29.64 28.87 -7.98
CA MET A 1 -29.01 27.64 -8.52
C MET A 1 -27.50 27.63 -8.30
N ALA A 2 -26.76 28.71 -8.59
CA ALA A 2 -25.30 28.77 -8.41
C ALA A 2 -24.78 28.41 -7.00
N HIS A 3 -25.42 28.89 -5.93
CA HIS A 3 -25.01 28.56 -4.54
C HIS A 3 -25.11 27.07 -4.20
N TRP A 4 -26.14 26.39 -4.72
CA TRP A 4 -26.31 24.94 -4.53
C TRP A 4 -25.24 24.16 -5.29
N ILE A 5 -24.90 24.57 -6.52
CA ILE A 5 -23.85 23.93 -7.32
C ILE A 5 -22.49 24.07 -6.64
N VAL A 6 -22.17 25.25 -6.10
CA VAL A 6 -20.91 25.49 -5.37
C VAL A 6 -20.85 24.67 -4.07
N GLY A 7 -21.96 24.60 -3.32
CA GLY A 7 -22.04 23.80 -2.10
C GLY A 7 -21.86 22.30 -2.34
N VAL A 8 -22.54 21.76 -3.37
CA VAL A 8 -22.39 20.36 -3.77
C VAL A 8 -20.97 20.07 -4.24
N SER A 9 -20.37 20.96 -5.06
CA SER A 9 -18.98 20.80 -5.52
C SER A 9 -17.99 20.77 -4.36
N SER A 10 -18.18 21.63 -3.35
CA SER A 10 -17.32 21.69 -2.17
C SER A 10 -17.41 20.41 -1.33
N LEU A 11 -18.62 19.90 -1.11
CA LEU A 11 -18.83 18.63 -0.41
C LEU A 11 -18.21 17.46 -1.18
N THR A 12 -18.41 17.42 -2.50
CA THR A 12 -17.80 16.40 -3.35
C THR A 12 -16.29 16.41 -3.22
N LEU A 13 -15.62 17.58 -3.27
CA LEU A 13 -14.17 17.68 -3.08
C LEU A 13 -13.72 17.17 -1.71
N MET A 14 -14.43 17.55 -0.65
CA MET A 14 -14.10 17.13 0.71
C MET A 14 -14.09 15.61 0.90
N PHE A 15 -14.97 14.89 0.20
CA PHE A 15 -15.12 13.44 0.33
C PHE A 15 -14.56 12.64 -0.85
N ALA A 16 -14.24 13.27 -1.98
CA ALA A 16 -13.80 12.60 -3.21
C ALA A 16 -12.61 11.67 -2.93
N GLY A 17 -11.59 12.17 -2.24
CA GLY A 17 -10.43 11.35 -1.87
C GLY A 17 -10.75 10.23 -0.87
N ALA A 18 -11.78 10.36 -0.04
CA ALA A 18 -12.14 9.36 0.97
C ALA A 18 -12.94 8.16 0.41
N VAL A 19 -13.80 8.42 -0.58
CA VAL A 19 -14.74 7.45 -1.15
C VAL A 19 -14.08 6.13 -1.61
N PRO A 20 -12.95 6.14 -2.33
CA PRO A 20 -12.30 4.94 -2.83
C PRO A 20 -11.84 3.97 -1.73
N TYR A 21 -11.61 4.45 -0.51
CA TYR A 21 -11.18 3.62 0.62
C TYR A 21 -12.32 2.92 1.34
N ILE A 22 -13.57 3.35 1.14
CA ILE A 22 -14.76 2.72 1.73
C ILE A 22 -14.91 1.24 1.31
N PRO A 23 -14.89 0.88 0.00
CA PRO A 23 -14.97 -0.53 -0.39
C PRO A 23 -13.78 -1.33 0.15
N GLN A 24 -12.57 -0.76 0.16
CA GLN A 24 -11.39 -1.42 0.68
C GLN A 24 -11.51 -1.73 2.17
N TYR A 25 -12.00 -0.77 2.95
CA TYR A 25 -12.30 -0.94 4.36
C TYR A 25 -13.31 -2.08 4.60
N ARG A 26 -14.39 -2.11 3.81
CA ARG A 26 -15.42 -3.16 3.91
C ARG A 26 -14.83 -4.53 3.60
N THR A 27 -14.02 -4.64 2.56
CA THR A 27 -13.34 -5.89 2.19
C THR A 27 -12.48 -6.39 3.35
N ILE A 28 -11.61 -5.56 3.92
CA ILE A 28 -10.74 -5.96 5.05
C ILE A 28 -11.56 -6.45 6.24
N LYS A 29 -12.66 -5.76 6.56
CA LYS A 29 -13.53 -6.13 7.68
C LYS A 29 -14.27 -7.45 7.44
N GLN A 30 -14.68 -7.72 6.20
CA GLN A 30 -15.40 -8.95 5.85
C GLN A 30 -14.46 -10.16 5.74
N THR A 31 -13.32 -10.00 5.08
CA THR A 31 -12.38 -11.12 4.83
C THR A 31 -11.50 -11.43 6.03
N GLN A 32 -11.37 -10.50 6.99
CA GLN A 32 -10.38 -10.58 8.07
C GLN A 32 -8.95 -10.82 7.54
N ASN A 33 -8.69 -10.41 6.30
CA ASN A 33 -7.40 -10.48 5.65
C ASN A 33 -6.98 -9.08 5.18
N ALA A 34 -5.80 -8.65 5.63
CA ALA A 34 -5.22 -7.34 5.34
C ALA A 34 -3.90 -7.43 4.54
N GLU A 35 -3.61 -8.58 3.92
CA GLU A 35 -2.43 -8.79 3.08
C GLU A 35 -2.52 -8.04 1.75
N GLY A 36 -3.73 -7.88 1.19
CA GLY A 36 -3.95 -7.18 -0.08
C GLY A 36 -3.90 -5.65 -0.03
N PHE A 37 -3.68 -5.04 1.15
CA PHE A 37 -3.60 -3.58 1.30
C PHE A 37 -2.25 -3.15 1.88
N SER A 38 -1.57 -2.26 1.15
CA SER A 38 -0.28 -1.71 1.57
C SER A 38 -0.46 -0.61 2.61
N THR A 39 0.12 -0.78 3.80
CA THR A 39 0.13 0.26 4.84
C THR A 39 0.93 1.50 4.42
N TYR A 40 1.84 1.38 3.45
CA TYR A 40 2.60 2.50 2.91
C TYR A 40 1.71 3.51 2.16
N VAL A 41 0.57 3.07 1.60
CA VAL A 41 -0.43 3.98 1.02
C VAL A 41 -0.94 4.93 2.10
N CYS A 42 -1.25 4.41 3.30
CA CYS A 42 -1.62 5.25 4.44
C CYS A 42 -0.48 6.19 4.85
N LEU A 43 0.78 5.74 4.84
CA LEU A 43 1.93 6.61 5.17
C LEU A 43 1.98 7.82 4.24
N VAL A 44 2.02 7.56 2.94
CA VAL A 44 2.17 8.59 1.90
C VAL A 44 1.06 9.63 2.03
N LEU A 45 -0.19 9.19 2.20
CA LEU A 45 -1.34 10.09 2.34
C LEU A 45 -1.35 10.83 3.67
N LEU A 46 -0.97 10.20 4.77
CA LEU A 46 -0.86 10.88 6.06
C LEU A 46 0.21 11.98 6.02
N VAL A 47 1.38 11.67 5.47
CA VAL A 47 2.49 12.62 5.31
C VAL A 47 2.09 13.78 4.39
N ALA A 48 1.53 13.48 3.22
CA ALA A 48 1.08 14.49 2.26
C ALA A 48 0.05 15.45 2.88
N ASN A 49 -0.97 14.91 3.56
CA ASN A 49 -2.03 15.73 4.16
C ASN A 49 -1.56 16.53 5.39
N ILE A 50 -0.62 16.00 6.19
CA ILE A 50 0.02 16.78 7.26
C ILE A 50 0.82 17.94 6.67
N LEU A 51 1.65 17.70 5.65
CA LEU A 51 2.43 18.76 4.99
C LEU A 51 1.51 19.80 4.35
N ARG A 52 0.38 19.39 3.76
CA ARG A 52 -0.62 20.30 3.18
C ARG A 52 -1.27 21.22 4.23
N ILE A 53 -1.60 20.70 5.42
CA ILE A 53 -2.09 21.51 6.54
C ILE A 53 -1.02 22.52 6.99
N ILE A 54 0.25 22.10 7.07
CA ILE A 54 1.35 22.99 7.44
C ILE A 54 1.58 24.08 6.39
N PHE A 55 1.50 23.72 5.10
CA PHE A 55 1.55 24.67 4.00
C PHE A 55 0.44 25.73 4.09
N TRP A 56 -0.77 25.34 4.47
CA TRP A 56 -1.90 26.26 4.62
C TRP A 56 -1.62 27.41 5.61
N PHE A 57 -0.89 27.15 6.71
CA PHE A 57 -0.50 28.19 7.66
C PHE A 57 0.51 29.19 7.08
N GLY A 58 1.34 28.77 6.13
CA GLY A 58 2.26 29.66 5.43
C GLY A 58 1.59 30.44 4.29
N ARG A 59 0.75 29.75 3.50
CA ARG A 59 -0.01 30.34 2.40
C ARG A 59 -1.43 29.75 2.40
N PRO A 60 -2.44 30.50 2.91
CA PRO A 60 -3.79 29.98 3.02
C PRO A 60 -4.39 29.79 1.63
N PHE A 61 -5.04 28.65 1.44
CA PHE A 61 -5.87 28.31 0.29
C PHE A 61 -7.29 28.00 0.76
N GLU A 62 -8.18 27.66 -0.16
CA GLU A 62 -9.61 27.50 0.13
C GLU A 62 -9.91 26.44 1.20
N LEU A 63 -10.85 26.76 2.10
CA LEU A 63 -11.21 25.93 3.25
C LEU A 63 -11.70 24.50 2.90
N PRO A 64 -12.43 24.24 1.79
CA PRO A 64 -12.83 22.88 1.42
C PRO A 64 -11.64 21.92 1.25
N LEU A 65 -10.53 22.37 0.66
CA LEU A 65 -9.31 21.57 0.48
C LEU A 65 -8.59 21.31 1.82
N LEU A 66 -8.67 22.27 2.74
CA LEU A 66 -8.14 22.09 4.09
C LEU A 66 -8.98 21.03 4.83
N ALA A 67 -10.31 21.14 4.75
CA ALA A 67 -11.22 20.17 5.36
C ALA A 67 -11.04 18.76 4.77
N GLN A 68 -10.82 18.65 3.46
CA GLN A 68 -10.43 17.40 2.78
C GLN A 68 -9.20 16.77 3.42
N SER A 69 -8.18 17.57 3.75
CA SER A 69 -6.93 17.08 4.37
C SER A 69 -7.19 16.44 5.74
N PHE A 70 -8.02 17.07 6.57
CA PHE A 70 -8.42 16.51 7.87
C PHE A 70 -9.25 15.23 7.73
N ILE A 71 -10.21 15.21 6.80
CA ILE A 71 -11.04 14.03 6.52
C ILE A 71 -10.14 12.87 6.06
N MET A 72 -9.22 13.12 5.13
CA MET A 72 -8.29 12.11 4.61
C MET A 72 -7.40 11.54 5.71
N ILE A 73 -6.86 12.38 6.60
CA ILE A 73 -6.08 11.91 7.77
C ILE A 73 -6.94 10.97 8.63
N GLY A 74 -8.19 11.34 8.94
CA GLY A 74 -9.10 10.51 9.72
C GLY A 74 -9.37 9.15 9.08
N VAL A 75 -9.65 9.13 7.77
CA VAL A 75 -9.86 7.90 7.00
C VAL A 75 -8.62 7.03 6.97
N MET A 76 -7.44 7.62 6.74
CA MET A 76 -6.18 6.87 6.72
C MET A 76 -5.81 6.28 8.09
N LEU A 77 -6.05 7.01 9.17
CA LEU A 77 -5.87 6.48 10.53
C LEU A 77 -6.86 5.34 10.82
N GLY A 78 -8.12 5.46 10.39
CA GLY A 78 -9.13 4.41 10.54
C GLY A 78 -8.81 3.15 9.73
N MET A 79 -8.32 3.32 8.50
CA MET A 79 -7.82 2.22 7.66
C MET A 79 -6.61 1.54 8.30
N LEU A 80 -5.63 2.32 8.74
CA LEU A 80 -4.41 1.82 9.37
C LEU A 80 -4.73 1.07 10.67
N TYR A 81 -5.60 1.61 11.52
CA TYR A 81 -6.07 0.94 12.73
C TYR A 81 -6.70 -0.42 12.42
N SER A 82 -7.54 -0.48 11.39
CA SER A 82 -8.24 -1.71 11.00
C SER A 82 -7.27 -2.77 10.48
N VAL A 83 -6.32 -2.37 9.62
CA VAL A 83 -5.27 -3.25 9.12
C VAL A 83 -4.39 -3.79 10.25
N VAL A 84 -3.95 -2.92 11.16
CA VAL A 84 -3.11 -3.30 12.31
C VAL A 84 -3.87 -4.24 13.25
N THR A 85 -5.15 -3.97 13.51
CA THR A 85 -5.99 -4.83 14.37
C THR A 85 -6.13 -6.23 13.79
N VAL A 86 -6.41 -6.36 12.49
CA VAL A 86 -6.50 -7.65 11.80
C VAL A 86 -5.16 -8.38 11.81
N ARG A 87 -4.05 -7.69 11.50
CA ARG A 87 -2.71 -8.29 11.53
C ARG A 87 -2.31 -8.77 12.92
N CYS A 88 -2.60 -7.99 13.96
CA CYS A 88 -2.31 -8.35 15.35
C CYS A 88 -3.08 -9.61 15.77
N ARG A 89 -4.36 -9.71 15.38
CA ARG A 89 -5.19 -10.90 15.63
C ARG A 89 -4.62 -12.15 14.98
N ASN A 90 -4.19 -12.07 13.71
CA ASN A 90 -3.63 -13.20 12.97
C ASN A 90 -2.20 -13.57 13.42
N THR A 91 -1.46 -12.60 13.96
CA THR A 91 -0.08 -12.79 14.43
C THR A 91 -0.01 -13.45 15.81
N THR A 92 -0.98 -13.15 16.68
CA THR A 92 -1.05 -13.74 18.04
C THR A 92 -1.16 -15.27 18.00
N SER A 93 -1.69 -15.84 16.90
CA SER A 93 -1.73 -17.28 16.65
C SER A 93 -0.40 -17.92 16.21
N VAL A 94 0.59 -17.12 15.77
CA VAL A 94 1.82 -17.64 15.11
C VAL A 94 3.11 -17.22 15.86
N GLY A 95 3.02 -16.54 17.00
CA GLY A 95 4.19 -16.26 17.85
C GLY A 95 5.20 -15.28 17.25
N ALA A 96 4.76 -14.29 16.47
CA ALA A 96 5.71 -13.35 15.86
C ALA A 96 6.26 -12.29 16.84
N ARG A 97 7.44 -11.78 16.51
CA ARG A 97 8.19 -10.72 17.22
C ARG A 97 7.36 -9.43 17.29
N LYS A 98 7.18 -8.87 18.49
CA LYS A 98 6.62 -7.52 18.68
C LYS A 98 7.56 -6.49 18.05
N ARG A 99 7.05 -5.63 17.17
CA ARG A 99 7.82 -4.59 16.47
C ARG A 99 7.28 -3.24 16.85
N ASN A 100 8.07 -2.47 17.59
CA ASN A 100 7.67 -1.15 18.09
C ASN A 100 8.38 -0.04 17.32
N PHE A 101 7.81 1.17 17.39
CA PHE A 101 8.45 2.38 16.84
C PHE A 101 9.87 2.59 17.36
N ARG A 102 10.10 2.24 18.63
CA ARG A 102 11.37 2.48 19.34
C ARG A 102 12.48 1.49 19.00
N ASP A 103 12.20 0.46 18.21
CA ASP A 103 13.20 -0.55 17.89
C ASP A 103 14.22 -0.06 16.84
N PHE A 104 14.14 1.20 16.39
CA PHE A 104 15.09 1.94 15.52
C PHE A 104 15.70 1.16 14.34
N CYS A 105 15.02 0.12 13.88
CA CYS A 105 15.44 -0.68 12.76
C CYS A 105 14.79 -0.12 11.48
N VAL A 106 15.60 0.48 10.61
CA VAL A 106 15.13 1.11 9.37
C VAL A 106 14.45 0.09 8.45
N THR A 107 14.83 -1.19 8.52
CA THR A 107 14.22 -2.27 7.74
C THR A 107 12.78 -2.56 8.13
N ASP A 108 12.38 -2.24 9.36
CA ASP A 108 11.00 -2.45 9.87
C ASP A 108 10.17 -1.15 9.85
N PHE A 109 10.65 -0.13 9.14
CA PHE A 109 9.97 1.17 9.06
C PHE A 109 8.54 1.02 8.49
N TRP A 110 7.57 1.56 9.23
CA TRP A 110 6.14 1.53 8.92
C TRP A 110 5.48 0.12 8.86
N GLN A 111 6.08 -0.86 9.55
CA GLN A 111 5.54 -2.21 9.72
C GLN A 111 5.38 -2.61 11.19
N TRP A 112 4.98 -1.66 12.04
CA TRP A 112 4.79 -1.88 13.47
C TRP A 112 3.54 -2.70 13.78
N THR A 113 3.61 -3.47 14.87
CA THR A 113 2.52 -4.33 15.35
C THR A 113 1.42 -3.55 16.06
N ASP A 114 1.74 -2.35 16.53
CA ASP A 114 0.89 -1.56 17.42
C ASP A 114 0.47 -0.24 16.76
N PHE A 115 -0.83 0.08 16.80
CA PHE A 115 -1.36 1.31 16.22
C PHE A 115 -0.74 2.56 16.86
N ARG A 116 -0.47 2.50 18.16
CA ARG A 116 0.16 3.58 18.93
C ARG A 116 1.50 4.03 18.34
N SER A 117 2.31 3.10 17.85
CA SER A 117 3.61 3.38 17.22
C SER A 117 3.45 4.30 16.00
N TYR A 118 2.40 4.10 15.20
CA TYR A 118 2.11 4.95 14.04
C TYR A 118 1.70 6.36 14.45
N VAL A 119 0.84 6.50 15.46
CA VAL A 119 0.41 7.81 15.95
C VAL A 119 1.59 8.56 16.58
N GLU A 120 2.44 7.89 17.36
CA GLU A 120 3.65 8.50 17.94
C GLU A 120 4.58 9.06 16.84
N PHE A 121 4.84 8.29 15.77
CA PHE A 121 5.60 8.79 14.63
C PHE A 121 4.97 10.02 13.98
N LEU A 122 3.65 10.00 13.73
CA LEU A 122 2.94 11.12 13.09
C LEU A 122 2.97 12.38 13.94
N MET A 123 2.88 12.25 15.27
CA MET A 123 3.02 13.38 16.19
C MET A 123 4.44 13.96 16.12
N TRP A 124 5.48 13.13 16.11
CA TRP A 124 6.87 13.59 15.94
C TRP A 124 7.08 14.28 14.59
N PHE A 125 6.58 13.69 13.51
CA PHE A 125 6.67 14.26 12.17
C PHE A 125 5.94 15.61 12.07
N THR A 126 4.74 15.70 12.63
CA THR A 126 3.95 16.95 12.66
C THR A 126 4.66 18.02 13.48
N GLY A 127 5.15 17.68 14.68
CA GLY A 127 5.89 18.61 15.54
C GLY A 127 7.19 19.11 14.90
N PHE A 128 7.92 18.23 14.21
CA PHE A 128 9.10 18.59 13.45
C PHE A 128 8.77 19.58 12.32
N CYS A 129 7.79 19.26 11.48
CA CYS A 129 7.41 20.13 10.37
C CYS A 129 6.82 21.47 10.87
N ALA A 130 6.06 21.47 11.96
CA ALA A 130 5.57 22.69 12.59
C ALA A 130 6.71 23.56 13.15
N THR A 131 7.73 22.94 13.76
CA THR A 131 8.94 23.66 14.21
C THR A 131 9.67 24.31 13.05
N LEU A 132 9.84 23.58 11.93
CA LEU A 132 10.43 24.15 10.72
C LEU A 132 9.62 25.32 10.18
N LEU A 133 8.28 25.24 10.19
CA LEU A 133 7.43 26.35 9.79
C LEU A 133 7.60 27.56 10.71
N LEU A 134 7.68 27.37 12.03
CA LEU A 134 7.87 28.48 12.96
C LEU A 134 9.23 29.19 12.76
N VAL A 135 10.28 28.45 12.42
CA VAL A 135 11.63 29.00 12.22
C VAL A 135 11.78 29.62 10.83
N PHE A 136 11.30 28.93 9.78
CA PHE A 136 11.56 29.29 8.38
C PHE A 136 10.34 29.86 7.63
N GLY A 137 9.18 29.98 8.28
CA GLY A 137 7.92 30.39 7.64
C GLY A 137 7.91 31.80 7.04
N ARG A 138 8.88 32.65 7.40
CA ARG A 138 9.08 33.96 6.75
C ARG A 138 9.69 33.85 5.36
N ASN A 139 10.34 32.73 5.04
CA ASN A 139 10.93 32.49 3.73
C ASN A 139 9.89 31.86 2.80
N THR A 140 9.44 32.62 1.80
CA THR A 140 8.47 32.17 0.80
C THR A 140 8.93 30.92 0.06
N ALA A 141 10.22 30.82 -0.30
CA ALA A 141 10.73 29.64 -1.01
C ALA A 141 10.62 28.37 -0.16
N PHE A 142 10.81 28.47 1.15
CA PHE A 142 10.62 27.34 2.06
C PHE A 142 9.15 26.91 2.10
N VAL A 143 8.22 27.86 2.27
CA VAL A 143 6.77 27.56 2.29
C VAL A 143 6.31 26.92 0.99
N GLU A 144 6.71 27.46 -0.17
CA GLU A 144 6.37 26.89 -1.48
C GLU A 144 6.97 25.49 -1.67
N THR A 145 8.17 25.23 -1.14
CA THR A 145 8.79 23.89 -1.17
C THR A 145 7.97 22.89 -0.36
N ILE A 146 7.50 23.26 0.83
CA ILE A 146 6.62 22.39 1.64
C ILE A 146 5.32 22.09 0.90
N GLY A 147 4.71 23.10 0.28
CA GLY A 147 3.53 22.93 -0.54
C GLY A 147 3.77 21.97 -1.70
N CYS A 148 4.86 22.16 -2.45
CA CYS A 148 5.26 21.28 -3.55
C CYS A 148 5.51 19.84 -3.08
N LEU A 149 6.23 19.64 -1.98
CA LEU A 149 6.47 18.32 -1.40
C LEU A 149 5.17 17.63 -0.99
N ALA A 150 4.21 18.37 -0.42
CA ALA A 150 2.92 17.83 -0.01
C ALA A 150 2.16 17.23 -1.21
N VAL A 151 1.93 18.03 -2.25
CA VAL A 151 1.16 17.61 -3.44
C VAL A 151 1.94 16.63 -4.32
N PHE A 152 3.27 16.70 -4.35
CA PHE A 152 4.10 15.75 -5.07
C PHE A 152 4.09 14.36 -4.40
N THR A 153 4.15 14.32 -3.08
CA THR A 153 4.06 13.05 -2.32
C THR A 153 2.74 12.35 -2.61
N GLU A 154 1.65 13.10 -2.73
CA GLU A 154 0.34 12.56 -3.11
C GLU A 154 0.29 12.12 -4.58
N ALA A 155 0.83 12.91 -5.50
CA ALA A 155 0.89 12.53 -6.92
C ALA A 155 1.68 11.22 -7.16
N MET A 156 2.62 10.89 -6.27
CA MET A 156 3.40 9.65 -6.31
C MET A 156 2.65 8.42 -5.77
N LEU A 157 1.42 8.55 -5.27
CA LEU A 157 0.64 7.44 -4.74
C LEU A 157 0.47 6.28 -5.74
N GLY A 158 0.17 6.61 -7.00
CA GLY A 158 -0.05 5.62 -8.07
C GLY A 158 1.24 5.04 -8.65
N MET A 159 2.40 5.70 -8.45
CA MET A 159 3.65 5.36 -9.12
C MET A 159 4.18 3.94 -8.79
N PRO A 160 4.18 3.49 -7.52
CA PRO A 160 4.60 2.12 -7.20
C PRO A 160 3.76 1.06 -7.90
N GLN A 161 2.45 1.28 -8.01
CA GLN A 161 1.53 0.36 -8.67
C GLN A 161 1.76 0.34 -10.19
N PHE A 162 1.93 1.52 -10.80
CA PHE A 162 2.28 1.65 -12.22
C PHE A 162 3.57 0.89 -12.56
N TYR A 163 4.61 1.08 -11.74
CA TYR A 163 5.89 0.40 -11.93
C TYR A 163 5.78 -1.11 -11.72
N HIS A 164 5.06 -1.55 -10.69
CA HIS A 164 4.83 -2.96 -10.44
C HIS A 164 4.13 -3.62 -11.62
N ASN A 165 3.02 -3.04 -12.09
CA ASN A 165 2.28 -3.53 -13.26
C ASN A 165 3.16 -3.60 -14.52
N PHE A 166 4.01 -2.59 -14.74
CA PHE A 166 4.95 -2.58 -15.86
C PHE A 166 5.99 -3.70 -15.76
N ARG A 167 6.47 -4.03 -14.55
CA ARG A 167 7.44 -5.10 -14.34
C ARG A 167 6.81 -6.50 -14.37
N SER A 168 5.63 -6.66 -13.79
CA SER A 168 4.90 -7.93 -13.74
C SER A 168 4.20 -8.25 -15.06
N GLN A 169 3.95 -7.24 -15.91
CA GLN A 169 3.09 -7.35 -17.10
C GLN A 169 1.72 -7.95 -16.77
N SER A 170 1.23 -7.72 -15.55
CA SER A 170 -0.03 -8.25 -15.05
C SER A 170 -0.63 -7.31 -14.02
N THR A 171 -1.94 -7.08 -14.13
CA THR A 171 -2.75 -6.32 -13.16
C THR A 171 -3.53 -7.23 -12.20
N ALA A 172 -3.16 -8.52 -12.12
CA ALA A 172 -3.83 -9.47 -11.25
C ALA A 172 -3.72 -9.07 -9.77
N GLY A 173 -4.85 -9.11 -9.05
CA GLY A 173 -4.93 -8.73 -7.63
C GLY A 173 -5.16 -7.24 -7.36
N MET A 174 -5.20 -6.41 -8.40
CA MET A 174 -5.49 -4.98 -8.29
C MET A 174 -7.00 -4.69 -8.38
N SER A 175 -7.51 -3.80 -7.52
CA SER A 175 -8.90 -3.33 -7.61
C SER A 175 -9.06 -2.25 -8.68
N VAL A 176 -9.44 -2.66 -9.89
CA VAL A 176 -9.68 -1.72 -11.02
C VAL A 176 -10.75 -0.69 -10.67
N ALA A 177 -11.80 -1.09 -9.96
CA ALA A 177 -12.87 -0.18 -9.53
C ALA A 177 -12.36 0.94 -8.61
N MET A 178 -11.42 0.62 -7.70
CA MET A 178 -10.80 1.61 -6.81
C MET A 178 -10.03 2.66 -7.60
N VAL A 179 -9.24 2.22 -8.59
CA VAL A 179 -8.42 3.11 -9.41
C VAL A 179 -9.28 3.99 -10.30
N ALA A 180 -10.34 3.45 -10.89
CA ALA A 180 -11.30 4.25 -11.64
C ALA A 180 -11.95 5.34 -10.78
N MET A 181 -12.27 5.04 -9.51
CA MET A 181 -12.77 6.05 -8.57
C MET A 181 -11.72 7.10 -8.23
N TRP A 182 -10.46 6.73 -8.01
CA TRP A 182 -9.36 7.70 -7.85
C TRP A 182 -9.25 8.64 -9.04
N THR A 183 -9.16 8.10 -10.26
CA THR A 183 -9.10 8.91 -11.49
C THR A 183 -10.26 9.86 -11.64
N SER A 184 -11.48 9.43 -11.31
CA SER A 184 -12.64 10.30 -11.37
C SER A 184 -12.58 11.45 -10.36
N GLY A 185 -12.11 11.18 -9.13
CA GLY A 185 -11.95 12.18 -8.08
C GLY A 185 -10.84 13.18 -8.42
N ASP A 186 -9.68 12.67 -8.84
CA ASP A 186 -8.49 13.48 -9.14
C ASP A 186 -8.68 14.33 -10.40
N LEU A 187 -9.43 13.84 -11.38
CA LEU A 187 -9.84 14.64 -12.53
C LEU A 187 -10.74 15.80 -12.10
N PHE A 188 -11.72 15.55 -11.23
CA PHE A 188 -12.60 16.58 -10.72
C PHE A 188 -11.84 17.64 -9.88
N GLU A 189 -10.93 17.19 -9.02
CA GLU A 189 -10.08 18.03 -8.19
C GLU A 189 -9.10 18.86 -9.02
N THR A 190 -8.48 18.28 -10.05
CA THR A 190 -7.57 18.99 -10.95
C THR A 190 -8.30 20.09 -11.74
N ILE A 191 -9.51 19.82 -12.24
CA ILE A 191 -10.35 20.83 -12.90
C ILE A 191 -10.66 21.96 -11.92
N TYR A 192 -10.97 21.64 -10.66
CA TYR A 192 -11.24 22.63 -9.63
C TYR A 192 -10.04 23.55 -9.38
N PHE A 193 -8.83 23.00 -9.29
CA PHE A 193 -7.60 23.78 -9.09
C PHE A 193 -7.35 24.79 -10.20
N ILE A 194 -7.58 24.39 -11.45
CA ILE A 194 -7.40 25.26 -12.63
C ILE A 194 -8.46 26.36 -12.65
N VAL A 195 -9.71 26.04 -12.32
CA VAL A 195 -10.83 27.03 -12.34
C VAL A 195 -10.74 28.02 -11.18
N ARG A 196 -10.17 27.63 -10.04
CA ARG A 196 -10.11 28.44 -8.82
C ARG A 196 -8.78 29.17 -8.61
N ASP A 197 -7.88 29.16 -9.59
CA ASP A 197 -6.54 29.77 -9.50
C ASP A 197 -5.79 29.40 -8.21
N VAL A 198 -5.94 28.13 -7.78
CA VAL A 198 -5.22 27.57 -6.63
C VAL A 198 -3.71 27.57 -6.95
N PRO A 199 -2.79 27.68 -5.96
CA PRO A 199 -1.36 27.74 -6.23
C PRO A 199 -0.89 26.67 -7.25
N ALA A 200 -0.07 27.09 -8.22
CA ALA A 200 0.24 26.31 -9.43
C ALA A 200 0.75 24.88 -9.16
N GLN A 201 1.41 24.66 -8.02
CA GLN A 201 1.84 23.34 -7.57
C GLN A 201 0.70 22.31 -7.53
N PHE A 202 -0.52 22.71 -7.14
CA PHE A 202 -1.69 21.83 -7.08
C PHE A 202 -2.13 21.39 -8.49
N ALA A 203 -2.20 22.33 -9.43
CA ALA A 203 -2.59 22.03 -10.81
C ALA A 203 -1.54 21.13 -11.51
N ILE A 204 -0.25 21.43 -11.36
CA ILE A 204 0.83 20.65 -11.98
C ILE A 204 0.85 19.21 -11.43
N CYS A 205 0.78 19.05 -10.11
CA CYS A 205 0.79 17.72 -9.49
C CYS A 205 -0.53 16.97 -9.73
N GLY A 206 -1.66 17.65 -9.76
CA GLY A 206 -2.96 17.04 -10.11
C GLY A 206 -2.96 16.48 -11.54
N LEU A 207 -2.43 17.23 -12.51
CA LEU A 207 -2.25 16.73 -13.88
C LEU A 207 -1.31 15.52 -13.94
N LEU A 208 -0.21 15.54 -13.18
CA LEU A 208 0.70 14.40 -13.08
C LEU A 208 -0.01 13.17 -12.51
N GLN A 209 -0.80 13.34 -11.45
CA GLN A 209 -1.56 12.27 -10.81
C GLN A 209 -2.55 11.64 -11.79
N VAL A 210 -3.42 12.45 -12.42
CA VAL A 210 -4.36 11.98 -13.44
C VAL A 210 -3.62 11.25 -14.58
N SER A 211 -2.45 11.74 -15.00
CA SER A 211 -1.64 11.10 -16.04
C SER A 211 -1.15 9.71 -15.63
N VAL A 212 -0.65 9.56 -14.40
CA VAL A 212 -0.18 8.27 -13.86
C VAL A 212 -1.34 7.28 -13.78
N GLU A 213 -2.51 7.72 -13.34
CA GLU A 213 -3.66 6.85 -13.19
C GLU A 213 -4.27 6.42 -14.52
N LEU A 214 -4.33 7.32 -15.50
CA LEU A 214 -4.69 6.96 -16.87
C LEU A 214 -3.69 5.95 -17.45
N ALA A 215 -2.40 6.07 -17.14
CA ALA A 215 -1.40 5.09 -17.55
C ALA A 215 -1.62 3.71 -16.89
N ILE A 216 -2.05 3.67 -15.62
CA ILE A 216 -2.44 2.44 -14.93
C ILE A 216 -3.70 1.83 -15.56
N LEU A 217 -4.73 2.63 -15.84
CA LEU A 217 -5.94 2.14 -16.50
C LEU A 217 -5.65 1.63 -17.92
N LEU A 218 -4.71 2.26 -18.63
CA LEU A 218 -4.22 1.76 -19.90
C LEU A 218 -3.52 0.40 -19.75
N GLN A 219 -2.68 0.22 -18.73
CA GLN A 219 -2.07 -1.09 -18.43
C GLN A 219 -3.13 -2.17 -18.17
N VAL A 220 -4.22 -1.83 -17.47
CA VAL A 220 -5.34 -2.77 -17.26
C VAL A 220 -5.90 -3.24 -18.61
N ILE A 221 -6.18 -2.33 -19.55
CA ILE A 221 -6.71 -2.69 -20.87
C ILE A 221 -5.70 -3.53 -21.66
N LEU A 222 -4.41 -3.16 -21.66
CA LEU A 222 -3.38 -3.86 -22.44
C LEU A 222 -3.06 -5.27 -21.91
N TYR A 223 -3.00 -5.43 -20.58
CA TYR A 223 -2.66 -6.70 -19.94
C TYR A 223 -3.85 -7.65 -19.81
N ASP A 224 -5.08 -7.15 -19.79
CA ASP A 224 -6.29 -7.98 -19.85
C ASP A 224 -6.53 -8.56 -21.26
N VAL A 225 -6.13 -7.82 -22.31
CA VAL A 225 -6.18 -8.30 -23.72
C VAL A 225 -5.05 -9.27 -24.04
N SER A 226 -3.97 -9.27 -23.26
CA SER A 226 -2.92 -10.26 -23.39
C SER A 226 -3.42 -11.56 -22.75
N PRO A 227 -3.74 -12.63 -23.50
CA PRO A 227 -3.95 -13.92 -22.87
C PRO A 227 -2.59 -14.29 -22.28
N VAL A 228 -2.42 -14.05 -20.98
CA VAL A 228 -1.35 -14.65 -20.22
C VAL A 228 -1.47 -16.12 -20.54
N ARG A 229 -0.47 -16.63 -21.27
CA ARG A 229 -0.27 -18.05 -21.44
C ARG A 229 -0.32 -18.58 -20.03
N VAL A 230 -1.42 -19.24 -19.72
CA VAL A 230 -1.47 -20.19 -18.62
C VAL A 230 -0.44 -21.23 -19.05
N VAL A 231 0.83 -21.00 -18.73
CA VAL A 231 1.68 -22.11 -18.31
C VAL A 231 0.94 -22.62 -17.09
N LYS A 232 0.04 -23.54 -17.37
CA LYS A 232 -0.52 -24.44 -16.41
C LYS A 232 0.71 -25.16 -15.89
N GLU A 233 1.32 -24.64 -14.84
CA GLU A 233 1.70 -25.53 -13.75
C GLU A 233 0.40 -25.96 -13.05
N SER A 234 -0.51 -26.58 -13.82
CA SER A 234 -0.98 -27.88 -13.36
C SER A 234 0.28 -28.71 -13.29
N CYS A 235 0.93 -28.76 -12.13
CA CYS A 235 1.37 -30.08 -11.71
C CYS A 235 0.09 -30.93 -11.76
N PRO A 236 0.00 -31.94 -12.64
CA PRO A 236 -0.97 -32.98 -12.42
C PRO A 236 -0.64 -33.52 -11.03
N ASN A 237 -1.61 -33.55 -10.14
CA ASN A 237 -1.48 -34.28 -8.87
C ASN A 237 -1.25 -35.79 -9.10
N GLU A 238 -1.14 -36.25 -10.35
CA GLU A 238 -0.64 -37.56 -10.75
C GLU A 238 0.89 -37.68 -10.76
N CYS A 239 1.66 -36.60 -10.97
CA CYS A 239 3.14 -36.71 -11.03
C CYS A 239 3.79 -36.85 -9.63
N ARG A 240 3.12 -36.33 -8.58
CA ARG A 240 3.60 -36.45 -7.19
C ARG A 240 3.44 -37.86 -6.63
N GLN A 241 2.51 -38.67 -7.15
CA GLN A 241 2.36 -40.07 -6.71
C GLN A 241 3.45 -40.97 -7.30
N GLU A 242 3.85 -40.78 -8.56
CA GLU A 242 4.92 -41.60 -9.17
C GLU A 242 6.30 -41.35 -8.56
N GLU A 243 6.64 -40.11 -8.16
CA GLU A 243 7.89 -39.83 -7.44
C GLU A 243 7.86 -40.36 -6.00
N LEU A 244 6.72 -40.28 -5.30
CA LEU A 244 6.61 -40.87 -3.96
C LEU A 244 6.67 -42.42 -4.00
N GLN A 245 6.13 -43.04 -5.05
CA GLN A 245 6.27 -44.48 -5.30
C GLN A 245 7.71 -44.86 -5.69
N ARG A 246 8.39 -44.08 -6.54
CA ARG A 246 9.81 -44.32 -6.86
C ARG A 246 10.73 -44.12 -5.66
N LEU A 247 10.45 -43.15 -4.77
CA LEU A 247 11.21 -42.94 -3.54
C LEU A 247 10.93 -44.01 -2.48
N THR A 248 9.71 -44.56 -2.39
CA THR A 248 9.42 -45.70 -1.49
C THR A 248 10.01 -47.02 -2.01
N VAL A 249 10.05 -47.24 -3.32
CA VAL A 249 10.73 -48.40 -3.92
C VAL A 249 12.25 -48.30 -3.72
N SER A 250 12.84 -47.11 -3.92
CA SER A 250 14.29 -46.91 -3.70
C SER A 250 14.72 -47.02 -2.22
N CYS A 251 13.86 -46.63 -1.28
CA CYS A 251 14.10 -46.85 0.16
C CYS A 251 13.93 -48.32 0.58
N SER A 252 13.09 -49.10 -0.10
CA SER A 252 12.90 -50.54 0.21
C SER A 252 14.05 -51.41 -0.33
N ASP A 253 14.68 -51.02 -1.44
CA ASP A 253 15.86 -51.73 -1.96
C ASP A 253 17.14 -51.43 -1.16
N SER A 254 17.22 -50.24 -0.55
CA SER A 254 18.37 -49.82 0.26
C SER A 254 18.40 -50.51 1.64
N THR A 255 17.24 -50.81 2.23
CA THR A 255 17.16 -51.54 3.51
C THR A 255 17.43 -53.04 3.34
N PHE A 256 17.09 -53.65 2.21
CA PHE A 256 17.38 -55.06 1.94
C PHE A 256 18.87 -55.34 1.67
N PHE A 257 19.59 -54.36 1.08
CA PHE A 257 21.03 -54.50 0.81
C PHE A 257 21.90 -54.33 2.06
N VAL A 258 21.44 -53.56 3.06
CA VAL A 258 22.19 -53.33 4.31
C VAL A 258 22.08 -54.52 5.27
N GLU A 259 20.93 -55.20 5.34
CA GLU A 259 20.78 -56.40 6.19
C GLU A 259 21.62 -57.60 5.69
N SER A 260 21.76 -57.79 4.37
CA SER A 260 22.54 -58.90 3.82
C SER A 260 24.06 -58.72 3.98
N GLY A 261 24.56 -57.47 3.94
CA GLY A 261 25.98 -57.15 4.14
C GLY A 261 26.45 -57.28 5.60
N ILE A 262 25.60 -56.95 6.57
CA ILE A 262 25.95 -57.00 8.00
C ILE A 262 26.01 -58.45 8.51
N LEU A 263 25.12 -59.34 8.02
CA LEU A 263 25.13 -60.76 8.39
C LEU A 263 26.39 -61.48 7.88
N HIS A 264 26.93 -61.07 6.73
CA HIS A 264 28.14 -61.67 6.15
C HIS A 264 29.43 -61.18 6.85
N LEU A 265 29.42 -59.97 7.40
CA LEU A 265 30.53 -59.45 8.22
C LEU A 265 30.56 -60.07 9.63
N LEU A 266 29.40 -60.27 10.27
CA LEU A 266 29.33 -60.88 11.60
C LEU A 266 29.75 -62.35 11.61
N ASN A 267 29.47 -63.10 10.54
CA ASN A 267 29.87 -64.52 10.47
C ASN A 267 31.39 -64.71 10.24
N LYS A 268 32.08 -63.70 9.67
CA LYS A 268 33.55 -63.68 9.51
C LYS A 268 34.30 -63.28 10.78
N ILE A 269 33.65 -62.63 11.75
CA ILE A 269 34.25 -62.23 13.02
C ILE A 269 34.11 -63.34 14.09
N LEU A 270 33.15 -64.25 13.94
CA LEU A 270 32.88 -65.35 14.87
C LEU A 270 33.56 -66.69 14.52
N THR A 271 34.45 -66.73 13.52
CA THR A 271 35.20 -67.94 13.13
C THR A 271 36.73 -67.75 13.14
N VAL A 272 37.25 -66.97 14.10
CA VAL A 272 38.65 -66.99 14.55
C VAL A 272 38.69 -67.02 16.07
#